data_AF-A0AAP2E1X3-F1
#
_entry.id   AF-A0AAP2E1X3-F1
#
_cell.length_a   1.000
_cell.length_b   1.000
_cell.length_c   1.000
_cell.angle_alpha   90.00
_cell.angle_beta   90.00
_cell.angle_gamma   90.00
#
_symmetry.space_group_name_H-M   'P 1'
#
loop_
_entity.id
_entity.type
_entity.pdbx_description
1 polymer ?
#
loop_
_entity_poly.entity_id
_entity_poly.type
_entity_poly.pdbx_seq_one_letter_code
_entity_poly.pdbx_strand_id
1 'polypeptide(L)'
;MKHSARFLSLLLLVSAGFVASNCGSDDGGGTSQQQTQFTKLQADWTVSSVSGTSGGPDWNSEFEGGVLSLAESQTFSENGEFTYTFSVPDGVVTSPWPAEGLWKFGSNAASNVTRLDSKLNGGVGAFADVPLTYKLENGDKTLTLEFNIPEGTSYSIGGKTASVTGNWTFTFTRP
;
A
#
# COMPACT_ATOMS: atom_id res chain seq x y z
N MET A 1 -28.30 36.59 72.01
CA MET A 1 -28.48 37.10 70.62
C MET A 1 -27.77 36.14 69.68
N LYS A 2 -28.54 35.58 68.71
CA LYS A 2 -28.16 34.99 67.41
C LYS A 2 -27.18 33.79 67.43
N HIS A 3 -27.73 32.57 67.47
CA HIS A 3 -27.93 31.60 66.37
C HIS A 3 -26.62 30.85 66.00
N SER A 4 -26.41 29.56 66.28
CA SER A 4 -27.14 28.32 65.97
C SER A 4 -26.41 27.49 64.89
N ALA A 5 -26.34 26.18 65.13
CA ALA A 5 -26.21 25.06 64.18
C ALA A 5 -24.83 24.86 63.48
N ARG A 6 -24.12 23.75 63.68
CA ARG A 6 -24.37 22.33 63.28
C ARG A 6 -24.12 22.07 61.78
N PHE A 7 -23.73 20.80 61.50
CA PHE A 7 -23.26 20.17 60.24
C PHE A 7 -21.73 20.24 60.07
N LEU A 8 -20.93 19.18 60.22
CA LEU A 8 -21.11 17.74 59.91
C LEU A 8 -21.51 17.48 58.45
N SER A 9 -20.53 17.51 57.54
CA SER A 9 -20.47 16.65 56.33
C SER A 9 -19.16 16.97 55.59
N LEU A 10 -18.23 16.03 55.43
CA LEU A 10 -18.24 14.95 54.43
C LEU A 10 -17.85 15.47 53.04
N LEU A 11 -16.59 15.24 52.65
CA LEU A 11 -16.06 14.94 51.31
C LEU A 11 -14.52 14.87 51.52
N LEU A 12 -13.84 13.73 51.68
CA LEU A 12 -13.73 12.59 50.78
C LEU A 12 -13.67 13.02 49.31
N LEU A 13 -12.46 13.19 48.78
CA LEU A 13 -12.16 12.65 47.45
C LEU A 13 -10.71 12.17 47.38
N VAL A 14 -10.59 10.86 47.51
CA VAL A 14 -9.52 10.04 46.99
C VAL A 14 -9.57 10.11 45.46
N SER A 15 -8.43 10.28 44.82
CA SER A 15 -8.23 9.81 43.45
C SER A 15 -6.77 9.42 43.22
N ALA A 16 -6.38 8.30 43.84
CA ALA A 16 -5.53 7.34 43.15
C ALA A 16 -6.33 6.82 41.95
N GLY A 17 -6.18 7.50 40.81
CA GLY A 17 -6.75 7.08 39.53
C GLY A 17 -5.72 6.31 38.73
N PHE A 18 -5.76 4.99 38.86
CA PHE A 18 -5.29 4.06 37.85
C PHE A 18 -5.72 4.56 36.46
N VAL A 19 -4.77 4.86 35.57
CA VAL A 19 -5.02 4.85 34.13
C VAL A 19 -4.25 3.69 33.53
N ALA A 20 -4.61 2.48 33.98
CA ALA A 20 -4.53 1.31 33.12
C ALA A 20 -5.86 1.25 32.36
N SER A 21 -6.00 2.04 31.30
CA SER A 21 -7.18 2.03 30.43
C SER A 21 -6.80 2.48 29.02
N ASN A 22 -6.00 1.68 28.34
CA ASN A 22 -6.33 1.33 26.95
C ASN A 22 -5.86 -0.09 26.60
N CYS A 23 -6.04 -1.03 27.53
CA CYS A 23 -6.29 -2.42 27.18
C CYS A 23 -7.82 -2.55 27.09
N GLY A 24 -8.38 -1.98 26.02
CA GLY A 24 -9.75 -2.23 25.62
C GLY A 24 -9.77 -3.56 24.87
N SER A 25 -10.10 -4.62 25.60
CA SER A 25 -10.59 -5.85 25.01
C SER A 25 -11.93 -5.56 24.35
N ASP A 26 -11.93 -5.28 23.05
CA ASP A 26 -13.11 -5.43 22.21
C ASP A 26 -12.97 -6.78 21.47
N ASP A 27 -13.57 -7.81 22.07
CA ASP A 27 -13.98 -9.01 21.34
C ASP A 27 -15.18 -8.63 20.45
N GLY A 28 -14.88 -8.04 19.29
CA GLY A 28 -15.84 -7.72 18.25
C GLY A 28 -15.13 -7.79 16.91
N GLY A 29 -15.65 -8.61 15.98
CA GLY A 29 -15.05 -8.88 14.66
C GLY A 29 -14.88 -7.65 13.77
N GLY A 30 -13.93 -6.79 14.09
CA GLY A 30 -13.43 -5.72 13.23
C GLY A 30 -12.60 -6.31 12.10
N THR A 31 -12.67 -5.69 10.92
CA THR A 31 -11.81 -6.05 9.79
C THR A 31 -10.35 -5.84 10.18
N SER A 32 -9.47 -6.80 9.84
CA SER A 32 -8.04 -6.64 10.10
C SER A 32 -7.46 -5.43 9.36
N GLN A 33 -6.32 -4.91 9.80
CA GLN A 33 -5.66 -3.80 9.11
C GLN A 33 -5.37 -4.16 7.64
N GLN A 34 -4.94 -5.39 7.37
CA GLN A 34 -4.72 -5.88 6.01
C GLN A 34 -6.02 -5.88 5.21
N GLN A 35 -7.13 -6.35 5.79
CA GLN A 35 -8.43 -6.33 5.12
C GLN A 35 -8.88 -4.89 4.80
N THR A 36 -8.76 -3.96 5.75
CA THR A 36 -9.10 -2.55 5.52
C THR A 36 -8.28 -1.95 4.38
N GLN A 37 -6.97 -2.20 4.35
CA GLN A 37 -6.10 -1.66 3.30
C GLN A 37 -6.32 -2.34 1.96
N PHE A 38 -6.59 -3.65 1.95
CA PHE A 38 -6.95 -4.39 0.75
C PHE A 38 -8.18 -3.79 0.08
N THR A 39 -9.26 -3.58 0.84
CA THR A 39 -10.48 -2.94 0.33
C THR A 39 -10.22 -1.53 -0.22
N LYS A 40 -9.33 -0.75 0.41
CA LYS A 40 -8.97 0.59 -0.09
C LYS A 40 -8.21 0.53 -1.42
N LEU A 41 -7.31 -0.44 -1.57
CA LEU A 41 -6.47 -0.60 -2.75
C LEU A 41 -7.21 -1.24 -3.94
N GLN A 42 -8.32 -1.95 -3.71
CA GLN A 42 -9.18 -2.48 -4.77
C GLN A 42 -9.82 -1.36 -5.59
N ALA A 43 -9.23 -1.08 -6.74
CA ALA A 43 -9.69 -0.12 -7.73
C ALA A 43 -8.85 -0.22 -8.99
N ASP A 44 -9.30 0.49 -10.01
CA ASP A 44 -8.48 0.86 -11.16
C ASP A 44 -7.82 2.22 -10.89
N TRP A 45 -6.49 2.21 -10.91
CA TRP A 45 -5.61 3.32 -10.60
C TRP A 45 -4.93 3.79 -11.88
N THR A 46 -5.30 4.98 -12.36
CA THR A 46 -4.70 5.56 -13.57
C THR A 46 -3.42 6.31 -13.22
N VAL A 47 -2.33 6.08 -13.94
CA VAL A 47 -1.06 6.78 -13.78
C VAL A 47 -1.28 8.27 -13.99
N SER A 48 -0.88 9.06 -12.99
CA SER A 48 -0.88 10.53 -13.05
C SER A 48 0.52 11.10 -13.22
N SER A 49 1.54 10.45 -12.66
CA SER A 49 2.93 10.85 -12.85
C SER A 49 3.89 9.70 -12.56
N VAL A 50 5.04 9.70 -13.22
CA VAL A 50 6.14 8.75 -13.01
C VAL A 50 7.47 9.48 -12.90
N SER A 51 8.30 9.05 -11.95
CA SER A 51 9.70 9.45 -11.89
C SER A 51 10.59 8.24 -11.62
N GLY A 52 11.71 8.12 -12.35
CA GLY A 52 12.70 7.04 -12.23
C GLY A 52 14.12 7.60 -12.19
N THR A 53 15.04 6.87 -11.55
CA THR A 53 16.44 7.34 -11.37
C THR A 53 17.34 7.08 -12.58
N SER A 54 17.00 6.09 -13.41
CA SER A 54 17.67 5.92 -14.70
C SER A 54 17.25 7.10 -15.59
N GLY A 55 18.22 7.87 -16.09
CA GLY A 55 17.99 9.06 -16.92
C GLY A 55 17.44 8.72 -18.32
N GLY A 56 16.37 7.95 -18.38
CA GLY A 56 15.66 7.59 -19.60
C GLY A 56 14.77 8.73 -20.12
N PRO A 57 14.00 8.47 -21.20
CA PRO A 57 13.07 9.44 -21.77
C PRO A 57 12.03 9.88 -20.73
N ASP A 58 11.25 10.91 -21.06
CA ASP A 58 10.14 11.38 -20.23
C ASP A 58 9.20 10.23 -19.84
N TRP A 59 9.39 9.68 -18.64
CA TRP A 59 8.65 8.52 -18.14
C TRP A 59 7.15 8.76 -18.11
N ASN A 60 6.71 10.01 -17.96
CA ASN A 60 5.29 10.33 -17.99
C ASN A 60 4.68 10.01 -19.36
N SER A 61 5.41 10.25 -20.44
CA SER A 61 4.94 9.92 -21.80
C SER A 61 4.91 8.41 -22.04
N GLU A 62 5.81 7.64 -21.45
CA GLU A 62 5.85 6.18 -21.63
C GLU A 62 4.74 5.45 -20.87
N PHE A 63 4.32 5.99 -19.72
CA PHE A 63 3.27 5.42 -18.87
C PHE A 63 1.96 6.19 -18.91
N GLU A 64 1.80 7.12 -19.86
CA GLU A 64 0.59 7.94 -19.99
C GLU A 64 -0.65 7.06 -20.18
N GLY A 65 -1.70 7.33 -19.41
CA GLY A 65 -2.93 6.54 -19.44
C GLY A 65 -2.76 5.11 -18.92
N GLY A 66 -1.61 4.76 -18.32
CA GLY A 66 -1.39 3.46 -17.72
C GLY A 66 -2.37 3.19 -16.58
N VAL A 67 -2.80 1.94 -16.43
CA VAL A 67 -3.78 1.53 -15.40
C VAL A 67 -3.22 0.37 -14.61
N LEU A 68 -3.10 0.57 -13.29
CA LEU A 68 -2.88 -0.47 -12.30
C LEU A 68 -4.25 -0.91 -11.78
N SER A 69 -4.59 -2.18 -11.94
CA SER A 69 -5.85 -2.74 -11.46
C SER A 69 -5.62 -3.75 -10.35
N LEU A 70 -6.34 -3.56 -9.25
CA LEU A 70 -6.53 -4.59 -8.22
C LEU A 70 -8.02 -4.93 -8.20
N ALA A 71 -8.37 -6.01 -8.90
CA ALA A 71 -9.76 -6.33 -9.16
C ALA A 71 -10.61 -6.45 -7.88
N GLU A 72 -11.78 -5.81 -7.89
CA GLU A 72 -12.77 -5.85 -6.79
C GLU A 72 -13.29 -7.27 -6.52
N SER A 73 -13.23 -8.17 -7.51
CA SER A 73 -13.68 -9.56 -7.40
C SER A 73 -12.75 -10.44 -6.57
N GLN A 74 -11.55 -9.96 -6.21
CA GLN A 74 -10.61 -10.73 -5.41
C GLN A 74 -11.06 -10.85 -3.96
N THR A 75 -10.91 -12.05 -3.39
CA THR A 75 -11.23 -12.32 -1.98
C THR A 75 -10.01 -12.10 -1.09
N PHE A 76 -10.20 -11.34 -0.02
CA PHE A 76 -9.17 -11.14 0.99
C PHE A 76 -8.83 -12.45 1.72
N SER A 77 -7.54 -12.67 1.97
CA SER A 77 -7.02 -13.70 2.86
C SER A 77 -5.91 -13.11 3.72
N GLU A 78 -5.99 -13.28 5.03
CA GLU A 78 -5.01 -12.75 5.98
C GLU A 78 -3.62 -13.33 5.70
N ASN A 79 -2.61 -12.45 5.57
CA ASN A 79 -1.25 -12.78 5.14
C ASN A 79 -1.15 -13.47 3.76
N GLY A 80 -2.25 -13.45 3.01
CA GLY A 80 -2.36 -14.00 1.67
C GLY A 80 -1.73 -13.10 0.61
N GLU A 81 -1.80 -13.59 -0.61
CA GLU A 81 -1.33 -12.92 -1.80
C GLU A 81 -2.53 -12.44 -2.61
N PHE A 82 -2.39 -11.35 -3.34
CA PHE A 82 -3.42 -10.82 -4.22
C PHE A 82 -2.81 -10.37 -5.53
N THR A 83 -3.59 -10.48 -6.60
CA THR A 83 -3.13 -10.17 -7.95
C THR A 83 -3.24 -8.68 -8.23
N TYR A 84 -2.35 -8.19 -9.08
CA TYR A 84 -2.49 -6.92 -9.76
C TYR A 84 -2.27 -7.13 -11.25
N THR A 85 -2.86 -6.26 -12.06
CA THR A 85 -2.47 -6.09 -13.46
C THR A 85 -2.03 -4.66 -13.69
N PHE A 86 -1.12 -4.46 -14.63
CA PHE A 86 -0.69 -3.16 -15.09
C PHE A 86 -0.72 -3.14 -16.61
N SER A 87 -1.31 -2.09 -17.19
CA SER A 87 -1.43 -1.93 -18.63
C SER A 87 -1.12 -0.51 -19.04
N VAL A 88 -0.67 -0.33 -20.28
CA VAL A 88 -0.56 0.97 -20.96
C VAL A 88 -1.33 0.90 -22.28
N PRO A 89 -1.94 2.00 -22.77
CA PRO A 89 -2.83 1.97 -23.93
C PRO A 89 -2.24 1.35 -25.20
N ASP A 90 -0.94 1.55 -25.46
CA ASP A 90 -0.26 1.01 -26.65
C ASP A 90 0.19 -0.46 -26.49
N GLY A 91 -0.19 -1.12 -25.38
CA GLY A 91 0.00 -2.55 -25.14
C GLY A 91 1.44 -3.00 -24.90
N VAL A 92 2.43 -2.12 -25.07
CA VAL A 92 3.83 -2.40 -24.75
C VAL A 92 4.08 -2.00 -23.30
N VAL A 93 3.71 -2.86 -22.35
CA VAL A 93 4.14 -2.68 -20.96
C VAL A 93 5.64 -2.94 -20.91
N THR A 94 6.41 -1.87 -20.79
CA THR A 94 7.85 -1.91 -20.56
C THR A 94 8.13 -1.91 -19.05
N SER A 95 9.32 -2.41 -18.70
CA SER A 95 9.90 -2.28 -17.37
C SER A 95 9.71 -0.86 -16.78
N PRO A 96 9.52 -0.67 -15.45
CA PRO A 96 9.83 -1.61 -14.37
C PRO A 96 8.62 -2.42 -13.88
N TRP A 97 7.46 -2.31 -14.54
CA TRP A 97 6.25 -3.02 -14.16
C TRP A 97 6.07 -4.28 -15.00
N PRO A 98 5.95 -5.45 -14.36
CA PRO A 98 5.30 -6.58 -15.00
C PRO A 98 3.85 -6.24 -15.35
N ALA A 99 3.35 -6.77 -16.47
CA ALA A 99 1.95 -6.59 -16.87
C ALA A 99 0.96 -7.21 -15.89
N GLU A 100 1.39 -8.21 -15.13
CA GLU A 100 0.64 -8.84 -14.06
C GLU A 100 1.58 -9.43 -13.02
N GLY A 101 1.08 -9.61 -11.80
CA GLY A 101 1.83 -10.30 -10.76
C GLY A 101 1.06 -10.42 -9.47
N LEU A 102 1.79 -10.79 -8.41
CA LEU A 102 1.26 -10.97 -7.07
C LEU A 102 1.87 -9.96 -6.12
N TRP A 103 1.04 -9.41 -5.24
CA TRP A 103 1.44 -8.62 -4.09
C TRP A 103 1.11 -9.37 -2.81
N LYS A 104 1.82 -9.02 -1.75
CA LYS A 104 1.53 -9.43 -0.37
C LYS A 104 1.75 -8.23 0.55
N PHE A 105 0.93 -8.07 1.58
CA PHE A 105 1.20 -7.04 2.58
C PHE A 105 2.52 -7.29 3.30
N GLY A 106 3.28 -6.22 3.51
CA GLY A 106 4.48 -6.24 4.34
C GLY A 106 4.13 -6.29 5.84
N SER A 107 5.15 -6.17 6.68
CA SER A 107 4.99 -6.13 8.15
C SER A 107 4.11 -4.98 8.65
N ASN A 108 4.08 -3.85 7.91
CA ASN A 108 3.14 -2.77 8.13
C ASN A 108 2.17 -2.69 6.95
N ALA A 109 0.99 -3.26 7.12
CA ALA A 109 -0.02 -3.31 6.08
C ALA A 109 -0.49 -1.94 5.61
N ALA A 110 -0.36 -0.88 6.44
CA ALA A 110 -0.81 0.48 6.11
C ALA A 110 0.14 1.27 5.19
N SER A 111 1.34 0.76 4.93
CA SER A 111 2.31 1.47 4.11
C SER A 111 3.17 0.59 3.22
N ASN A 112 3.15 -0.74 3.40
CA ASN A 112 4.09 -1.62 2.73
C ASN A 112 3.36 -2.79 2.06
N VAL A 113 3.73 -3.06 0.80
CA VAL A 113 3.44 -4.29 0.08
C VAL A 113 4.72 -4.80 -0.56
N THR A 114 4.81 -6.09 -0.80
CA THR A 114 5.89 -6.70 -1.55
C THR A 114 5.32 -7.25 -2.85
N ARG A 115 5.90 -6.84 -3.97
CA ARG A 115 5.63 -7.40 -5.29
C ARG A 115 6.49 -8.65 -5.46
N LEU A 116 5.84 -9.79 -5.63
CA LEU A 116 6.46 -11.10 -5.61
C LEU A 116 7.06 -11.44 -6.98
N ASP A 117 8.06 -10.66 -7.39
CA ASP A 117 8.71 -10.81 -8.69
C ASP A 117 9.38 -12.18 -8.84
N SER A 118 9.78 -12.82 -7.73
CA SER A 118 10.30 -14.20 -7.72
C SER A 118 9.30 -15.24 -8.20
N LYS A 119 8.01 -14.90 -8.26
CA LYS A 119 6.93 -15.78 -8.75
C LYS A 119 6.51 -15.48 -10.19
N LEU A 120 7.06 -14.45 -10.83
CA LEU A 120 6.79 -14.17 -12.23
C LEU A 120 7.20 -15.36 -13.11
N ASN A 121 6.49 -15.55 -14.23
CA ASN A 121 6.71 -16.67 -15.16
C ASN A 121 6.71 -18.05 -14.47
N GLY A 122 5.86 -18.25 -13.46
CA GLY A 122 5.81 -19.51 -12.71
C GLY A 122 7.05 -19.79 -11.86
N GLY A 123 7.78 -18.74 -11.47
CA GLY A 123 9.05 -18.85 -10.73
C GLY A 123 10.27 -19.15 -11.60
N VAL A 124 10.12 -19.05 -12.93
CA VAL A 124 11.22 -19.24 -13.88
C VAL A 124 11.90 -17.89 -14.12
N GLY A 125 13.02 -17.69 -13.43
CA GLY A 125 13.81 -16.46 -13.48
C GLY A 125 14.37 -16.12 -12.10
N ALA A 126 15.55 -15.51 -12.04
CA ALA A 126 16.19 -15.13 -10.78
C ALA A 126 15.80 -13.69 -10.40
N PHE A 127 14.51 -13.39 -10.30
CA PHE A 127 14.04 -12.08 -9.86
C PHE A 127 13.89 -12.06 -8.34
N ALA A 128 14.43 -11.03 -7.70
CA ALA A 128 14.18 -10.78 -6.29
C ALA A 128 12.80 -10.12 -6.13
N ASP A 129 12.09 -10.47 -5.07
CA ASP A 129 10.88 -9.75 -4.68
C ASP A 129 11.20 -8.27 -4.43
N VAL A 130 10.29 -7.40 -4.87
CA VAL A 130 10.48 -5.95 -4.78
C VAL A 130 9.62 -5.42 -3.64
N PRO A 131 10.20 -4.84 -2.58
CA PRO A 131 9.45 -4.12 -1.57
C PRO A 131 8.94 -2.78 -2.13
N LEU A 132 7.66 -2.49 -1.91
CA LEU A 132 7.02 -1.22 -2.25
C LEU A 132 6.57 -0.53 -0.98
N THR A 133 6.91 0.74 -0.86
CA THR A 133 6.22 1.66 0.06
C THR A 133 5.06 2.30 -0.69
N TYR A 134 3.89 2.31 -0.07
CA TYR A 134 2.71 2.95 -0.64
C TYR A 134 2.11 3.97 0.32
N LYS A 135 1.43 4.95 -0.26
CA LYS A 135 0.69 5.98 0.47
C LYS A 135 -0.63 6.24 -0.21
N LEU A 136 -1.70 6.27 0.57
CA LEU A 136 -3.03 6.69 0.14
C LEU A 136 -3.31 8.11 0.65
N GLU A 137 -3.70 9.00 -0.25
CA GLU A 137 -4.00 10.40 0.05
C GLU A 137 -5.35 10.82 -0.54
N ASN A 138 -5.78 12.03 -0.17
CA ASN A 138 -6.99 12.65 -0.71
C ASN A 138 -8.25 11.76 -0.55
N GLY A 139 -8.43 11.19 0.65
CA GLY A 139 -9.54 10.25 0.91
C GLY A 139 -9.40 8.95 0.12
N ASP A 140 -8.19 8.41 0.06
CA ASP A 140 -7.83 7.22 -0.71
C ASP A 140 -8.07 7.38 -2.23
N LYS A 141 -7.97 8.58 -2.80
CA LYS A 141 -8.12 8.82 -4.26
C LYS A 141 -6.80 8.96 -5.00
N THR A 142 -5.71 9.10 -4.26
CA THR A 142 -4.35 9.15 -4.79
C THR A 142 -3.55 8.05 -4.15
N LEU A 143 -2.91 7.23 -4.98
CA LEU A 143 -1.99 6.17 -4.56
C LEU A 143 -0.59 6.54 -5.05
N THR A 144 0.36 6.68 -4.14
CA THR A 144 1.78 6.79 -4.50
C THR A 144 2.47 5.49 -4.15
N LEU A 145 3.23 4.93 -5.09
CA LEU A 145 4.08 3.75 -4.92
C LEU A 145 5.54 4.14 -5.12
N GLU A 146 6.39 3.79 -4.16
CA GLU A 146 7.83 3.99 -4.19
C GLU A 146 8.53 2.65 -4.05
N PHE A 147 9.50 2.37 -4.93
CA PHE A 147 10.27 1.13 -4.89
C PHE A 147 11.62 1.27 -5.58
N ASN A 148 12.53 0.35 -5.28
CA ASN A 148 13.83 0.26 -5.93
C ASN A 148 13.93 -1.04 -6.74
N ILE A 149 14.32 -0.93 -8.00
CA ILE A 149 14.70 -2.07 -8.81
C ILE A 149 16.21 -2.27 -8.68
N PRO A 150 16.68 -3.41 -8.16
CA PRO A 150 18.11 -3.63 -7.94
C PRO A 150 18.87 -3.74 -9.26
N GLU A 151 20.18 -3.47 -9.20
CA GLU A 151 21.10 -3.66 -10.33
C GLU A 151 21.02 -5.09 -10.88
N GLY A 152 21.14 -5.22 -12.20
CA GLY A 152 21.08 -6.52 -12.88
C GLY A 152 19.66 -7.07 -13.08
N THR A 153 18.62 -6.38 -12.61
CA THR A 153 17.22 -6.75 -12.89
C THR A 153 16.83 -6.26 -14.28
N SER A 154 16.37 -7.19 -15.12
CA SER A 154 15.82 -6.87 -16.44
C SER A 154 14.46 -7.57 -16.61
N TYR A 155 13.38 -6.81 -16.70
CA TYR A 155 12.10 -7.39 -17.09
C TYR A 155 12.05 -7.41 -18.63
N SER A 156 12.43 -8.53 -19.22
CA SER A 156 12.29 -8.75 -20.66
C SER A 156 10.84 -9.11 -20.99
N ILE A 157 9.92 -8.16 -20.84
CA ILE A 157 8.55 -8.28 -21.31
C ILE A 157 8.41 -7.33 -22.51
N GLY A 158 8.04 -7.87 -23.68
CA GLY A 158 7.89 -7.06 -24.91
C GLY A 158 9.17 -6.73 -25.69
N GLY A 159 10.30 -7.37 -25.39
CA GLY A 159 11.50 -7.33 -26.26
C GLY A 159 12.43 -6.12 -26.10
N LYS A 160 12.18 -5.20 -25.17
CA LYS A 160 13.12 -4.13 -24.79
C LYS A 160 13.91 -4.53 -23.54
N THR A 161 15.24 -4.53 -23.62
CA THR A 161 16.17 -4.88 -22.52
C THR A 161 16.71 -3.64 -21.79
N ALA A 162 15.90 -2.57 -21.70
CA ALA A 162 16.33 -1.36 -21.02
C ALA A 162 16.58 -1.65 -19.53
N SER A 163 17.75 -1.23 -19.02
CA SER A 163 18.02 -1.28 -17.59
C SER A 163 17.11 -0.28 -16.88
N VAL A 164 16.24 -0.80 -16.02
CA VAL A 164 15.30 -0.01 -15.20
C VAL A 164 15.70 0.04 -13.74
N THR A 165 16.98 -0.19 -13.48
CA THR A 165 17.54 -0.13 -12.14
C THR A 165 17.37 1.26 -11.54
N GLY A 166 17.12 1.30 -10.24
CA GLY A 166 17.01 2.52 -9.46
C GLY A 166 15.68 2.67 -8.76
N ASN A 167 15.51 3.81 -8.11
CA ASN A 167 14.28 4.21 -7.45
C ASN A 167 13.25 4.65 -8.49
N TRP A 168 12.02 4.23 -8.26
CA TRP A 168 10.84 4.58 -9.00
C TRP A 168 9.78 5.12 -8.06
N THR A 169 9.09 6.16 -8.51
CA THR A 169 7.88 6.66 -7.88
C THR A 169 6.80 6.73 -8.94
N PHE A 170 5.70 6.03 -8.70
CA PHE A 170 4.48 6.13 -9.47
C PHE A 170 3.43 6.79 -8.62
N THR A 171 2.77 7.81 -9.15
CA THR A 171 1.53 8.34 -8.58
C THR A 171 0.39 7.95 -9.50
N PHE A 172 -0.68 7.47 -8.88
CA PHE A 172 -1.91 7.08 -9.53
C PHE A 172 -3.09 7.81 -8.91
N THR A 173 -4.15 7.95 -9.69
CA THR A 173 -5.42 8.51 -9.27
C THR A 173 -6.57 7.59 -9.64
N ARG A 174 -7.63 7.62 -8.85
CA ARG A 174 -8.93 7.02 -9.17
C ARG A 174 -10.05 8.07 -9.01
N PRO A 175 -11.24 7.85 -9.61
CA PRO A 175 -12.36 8.79 -9.56
C PRO A 175 -12.81 9.25 -8.16
#